data_AF-A0A1Q7YRF4-F1
#
_entry.id   AF-A0A1Q7YRF4-F1
#
_cell.length_a   1.000
_cell.length_b   1.000
_cell.length_c   1.000
_cell.angle_alpha   90.00
_cell.angle_beta   90.00
_cell.angle_gamma   90.00
#
_symmetry.space_group_name_H-M   'P 1'
#
loop_
_entity.id
_entity.type
_entity.pdbx_description
1 polymer ?
#
loop_
_entity_poly.entity_id
_entity_poly.type
_entity_poly.pdbx_seq_one_letter_code
_entity_poly.pdbx_strand_id
1 'polypeptide(L)'
;MATGLAGAAVVLFRGCWHGKMSWPVRAQNYSYQVCLGCGIKRLFDEKAFCAYGPYKYDLNGLIGWDREQNKAHPEVQPSEQRPA
;
A
#
# COMPACT_ATOMS: atom_id res chain seq x y z
N MET A 1 -30.39 24.23 30.97
CA MET A 1 -28.91 24.26 30.89
C MET A 1 -28.42 22.82 30.90
N ALA A 2 -28.10 22.26 29.73
CA ALA A 2 -27.48 20.93 29.61
C ALA A 2 -26.68 20.90 28.30
N THR A 3 -25.55 21.59 28.30
CA THR A 3 -24.58 21.60 27.21
C THR A 3 -23.25 21.12 27.77
N GLY A 4 -22.78 19.95 27.34
CA GLY A 4 -21.37 19.62 27.46
C GLY A 4 -21.05 18.24 28.03
N LEU A 5 -21.42 17.15 27.35
CA LEU A 5 -20.76 15.84 27.52
C LEU A 5 -20.67 15.04 26.21
N ALA A 6 -20.82 15.66 25.03
CA ALA A 6 -20.82 14.94 23.74
C ALA A 6 -19.49 15.04 22.96
N GLY A 7 -18.46 15.71 23.50
CA GLY A 7 -17.25 16.07 22.73
C GLY A 7 -16.04 15.12 22.88
N ALA A 8 -16.01 14.23 23.89
CA ALA A 8 -14.76 13.55 24.26
C ALA A 8 -14.61 12.11 23.70
N ALA A 9 -15.66 11.50 23.16
CA ALA A 9 -15.64 10.08 22.78
C ALA A 9 -15.18 9.78 21.33
N VAL A 10 -15.01 10.79 20.47
CA VAL A 10 -14.72 10.61 19.02
C VAL A 10 -13.22 10.36 18.72
N VAL A 11 -12.36 10.40 19.72
CA VAL A 11 -10.90 10.31 19.50
C VAL A 11 -10.37 8.86 19.56
N LEU A 12 -11.15 7.90 20.06
CA LEU A 12 -10.65 6.54 20.32
C LEU A 12 -10.72 5.55 19.14
N PHE A 13 -11.32 5.93 18.01
CA PHE A 13 -11.40 5.09 16.78
C PHE A 13 -10.63 5.67 15.59
N ARG A 14 -9.37 6.07 15.76
CA ARG A 14 -8.54 6.57 14.65
C ARG A 14 -7.32 5.68 14.37
N GLY A 15 -7.53 4.47 13.85
CA GLY A 15 -6.43 3.71 13.22
C GLY A 15 -5.73 4.55 12.13
N CYS A 16 -4.44 4.31 11.80
CA CYS A 16 -3.77 5.04 10.69
C CYS A 16 -4.66 4.85 9.45
N TRP A 17 -5.23 5.94 8.91
CA TRP A 17 -5.91 5.91 7.61
C TRP A 17 -4.94 5.72 6.43
N HIS A 18 -3.67 5.44 6.71
CA HIS A 18 -2.60 5.18 5.77
C HIS A 18 -2.48 6.25 4.66
N GLY A 19 -2.93 7.47 4.93
CA GLY A 19 -2.96 8.56 3.94
C GLY A 19 -1.60 9.21 3.70
N LYS A 20 -0.63 9.00 4.59
CA LYS A 20 0.74 9.53 4.45
C LYS A 20 1.72 8.38 4.25
N MET A 21 1.99 8.06 2.99
CA MET A 21 2.91 7.02 2.57
C MET A 21 4.30 7.60 2.26
N SER A 22 5.34 6.80 2.48
CA SER A 22 6.72 7.15 2.12
C SER A 22 6.93 7.23 0.61
N TRP A 23 8.07 7.80 0.19
CA TRP A 23 8.59 7.57 -1.16
C TRP A 23 8.80 6.05 -1.39
N PRO A 24 8.55 5.52 -2.60
CA PRO A 24 8.65 4.09 -2.87
C PRO A 24 10.08 3.55 -2.73
N VAL A 25 10.30 2.56 -1.88
CA VAL A 25 11.62 1.95 -1.68
C VAL A 25 11.69 0.62 -2.41
N ARG A 26 12.84 0.32 -3.03
CA ARG A 26 13.11 -0.97 -3.68
C ARG A 26 13.74 -1.97 -2.72
N ALA A 27 13.23 -3.20 -2.69
CA ALA A 27 13.87 -4.36 -2.07
C ALA A 27 13.41 -5.66 -2.76
N GLN A 28 14.33 -6.62 -2.92
CA GLN A 28 14.02 -7.95 -3.48
C GLN A 28 13.32 -7.93 -4.85
N ASN A 29 13.69 -6.97 -5.71
CA ASN A 29 13.05 -6.70 -7.02
C ASN A 29 11.59 -6.25 -6.95
N TYR A 30 11.11 -5.86 -5.77
CA TYR A 30 9.81 -5.23 -5.56
C TYR A 30 9.99 -3.80 -5.07
N SER A 31 9.00 -2.96 -5.37
CA SER A 31 8.89 -1.62 -4.79
C SER A 31 7.71 -1.54 -3.86
N TYR A 32 7.87 -0.79 -2.77
CA TYR A 32 6.85 -0.67 -1.75
C TYR A 32 6.91 0.68 -1.04
N GLN A 33 5.81 1.08 -0.45
CA GLN A 33 5.70 2.27 0.38
C GLN A 33 5.30 1.89 1.81
N VAL A 34 5.56 2.79 2.77
CA VAL A 34 5.28 2.59 4.19
C VAL A 34 4.40 3.73 4.75
N CYS A 35 3.32 3.47 5.51
CA CYS A 35 2.59 4.53 6.25
C CYS A 35 3.57 5.14 7.24
N LEU A 36 3.84 6.43 7.11
CA LEU A 36 4.72 7.18 8.01
C LEU A 36 4.12 7.35 9.43
N GLY A 37 2.83 7.04 9.60
CA GLY A 37 2.14 7.08 10.89
C GLY A 37 2.09 5.74 11.66
N CYS A 38 2.14 4.59 10.99
CA CYS A 38 2.02 3.28 11.66
C CYS A 38 3.03 2.23 11.19
N GLY A 39 3.73 2.42 10.07
CA GLY A 39 4.72 1.47 9.55
C GLY A 39 4.17 0.34 8.67
N ILE A 40 2.86 0.32 8.39
CA ILE A 40 2.29 -0.67 7.47
C ILE A 40 2.82 -0.46 6.06
N LYS A 41 3.03 -1.54 5.32
CA LYS A 41 3.61 -1.52 3.97
C LYS A 41 2.55 -1.85 2.92
N ARG A 42 2.77 -1.36 1.71
CA ARG A 42 1.99 -1.69 0.50
C ARG A 42 2.90 -1.72 -0.71
N LEU A 43 2.67 -2.64 -1.64
CA LEU A 43 3.45 -2.72 -2.87
C LEU A 43 3.18 -1.50 -3.75
N PHE A 44 4.14 -1.19 -4.61
CA PHE A 44 4.13 -0.04 -5.51
C PHE A 44 4.67 -0.45 -6.86
N ASP A 45 3.90 -0.18 -7.92
CA ASP A 45 4.32 -0.37 -9.30
C ASP A 45 5.00 0.91 -9.76
N GLU A 46 6.26 0.79 -10.17
CA GLU A 46 7.08 1.91 -10.63
C GLU A 46 6.79 2.30 -12.06
N LYS A 47 6.25 1.39 -12.88
CA LYS A 47 5.87 1.64 -14.26
C LYS A 47 4.55 2.41 -14.32
N ALA A 48 3.54 1.91 -13.62
CA ALA A 48 2.25 2.59 -13.49
C ALA A 48 2.27 3.75 -12.48
N PHE A 49 3.34 3.84 -11.68
CA PHE A 49 3.54 4.83 -10.62
C PHE A 49 2.39 4.86 -9.60
N CYS A 50 1.92 3.68 -9.17
CA CYS A 50 0.78 3.55 -8.28
C CYS A 50 0.96 2.43 -7.23
N ALA A 51 0.35 2.61 -6.06
CA ALA A 51 0.34 1.59 -5.01
C ALA A 51 -0.72 0.53 -5.29
N TYR A 52 -0.39 -0.74 -5.06
CA TYR A 52 -1.28 -1.86 -5.36
C TYR A 52 -1.25 -2.93 -4.26
N GLY A 53 -2.22 -3.84 -4.31
CA GLY A 53 -2.34 -4.94 -3.36
C GLY A 53 -2.74 -4.53 -1.94
N PRO A 54 -2.72 -5.49 -1.01
CA PRO A 54 -3.14 -5.30 0.37
C PRO A 54 -2.09 -4.53 1.18
N TYR A 55 -2.49 -4.09 2.37
CA TYR A 55 -1.58 -3.57 3.38
C TYR A 55 -1.11 -4.71 4.31
N LYS A 56 0.21 -4.81 4.55
CA LYS A 56 0.78 -5.71 5.56
C LYS A 56 2.03 -5.12 6.18
N TYR A 57 2.34 -5.51 7.41
CA TYR A 57 3.59 -5.11 8.06
C TYR A 57 4.80 -5.91 7.57
N ASP A 58 4.60 -7.18 7.22
CA ASP A 58 5.63 -8.04 6.65
C ASP A 58 5.70 -7.88 5.13
N LEU A 59 6.88 -7.48 4.63
CA LEU A 59 7.14 -7.30 3.21
C LEU A 59 7.15 -8.64 2.46
N ASN A 60 7.68 -9.69 3.07
CA ASN A 60 7.76 -11.00 2.41
C ASN A 60 6.35 -11.58 2.18
N GLY A 61 5.43 -11.38 3.14
CA GLY A 61 4.03 -11.72 2.99
C GLY A 61 3.26 -10.90 1.95
N LEU A 62 3.76 -9.73 1.53
CA LEU A 62 3.24 -8.98 0.37
C LEU A 62 3.77 -9.56 -0.94
N ILE A 63 5.08 -9.82 -0.99
CA ILE A 63 5.75 -10.43 -2.15
C ILE A 63 5.14 -11.81 -2.44
N GLY A 64 4.91 -12.63 -1.42
CA GLY A 64 4.26 -13.93 -1.56
C GLY A 64 2.83 -13.81 -2.11
N TRP A 65 2.08 -12.80 -1.67
CA TRP A 65 0.73 -12.53 -2.20
C TRP A 65 0.77 -12.14 -3.69
N ASP A 66 1.66 -11.23 -4.07
CA ASP A 66 1.82 -10.78 -5.47
C ASP A 66 2.19 -11.94 -6.39
N ARG A 67 3.14 -12.78 -5.98
CA ARG A 67 3.53 -13.98 -6.74
C ARG A 67 2.37 -14.94 -6.94
N GLU A 68 1.49 -15.08 -5.95
CA GLU A 68 0.32 -15.94 -6.06
C GLU A 68 -0.72 -15.35 -7.05
N GLN A 69 -0.94 -14.03 -7.01
CA GLN A 69 -1.82 -13.36 -7.97
C GLN A 69 -1.31 -13.49 -9.42
N ASN A 70 -0.01 -13.30 -9.63
CA ASN A 70 0.62 -13.44 -10.95
C ASN A 70 0.59 -14.87 -11.50
N LYS A 71 0.59 -15.89 -10.63
CA LYS A 71 0.39 -17.29 -11.07
C LYS A 71 -1.07 -17.57 -11.45
N ALA A 72 -2.01 -17.00 -10.70
CA ALA A 72 -3.44 -17.16 -10.94
C ALA A 72 -3.91 -16.40 -12.19
N HIS A 73 -3.23 -15.32 -12.53
CA HIS A 73 -3.48 -14.51 -13.72
C HIS A 73 -2.14 -14.20 -14.39
N PRO A 74 -1.66 -15.02 -15.35
CA PRO A 74 -0.44 -14.70 -16.07
C PRO A 74 -0.66 -13.39 -16.83
N GLU A 75 -0.01 -12.33 -16.38
CA GLU A 75 -0.07 -11.04 -17.07
C GLU A 75 0.44 -11.20 -18.50
N VAL A 76 -0.43 -10.87 -19.45
CA VAL A 76 -0.04 -10.56 -20.82
C VAL A 76 0.81 -9.30 -20.74
N GLN A 77 2.14 -9.46 -20.79
CA GLN A 77 3.07 -8.35 -20.85
C GLN A 77 2.69 -7.43 -22.02
N PRO A 78 2.35 -6.15 -21.79
CA PRO A 78 2.20 -5.21 -22.89
C PRO A 78 3.59 -5.00 -23.49
N SER A 79 3.75 -5.43 -24.74
CA SER A 79 5.00 -5.32 -25.48
C SER A 79 5.52 -3.89 -25.48
N GLU A 80 6.79 -3.72 -25.11
CA GLU A 80 7.58 -2.54 -25.43
C GLU A 80 7.60 -2.31 -26.94
N GLN A 81 6.71 -1.47 -27.47
CA GLN A 81 6.90 -0.85 -28.77
C GLN A 81 6.38 0.59 -28.75
N ARG A 82 7.32 1.54 -28.63
CA ARG A 82 7.10 2.90 -29.13
C ARG A 82 8.24 3.22 -30.11
N PRO A 83 7.98 3.29 -31.43
CA PRO A 83 8.98 3.80 -32.37
C PRO A 83 9.21 5.30 -32.12
N ALA A 84 10.41 5.74 -32.53
CA ALA A 84 11.00 7.05 -32.30
C ALA A 84 10.16 8.22 -32.86
#